data_AF-A0A2I0NVA6-F1
#
_entry.id   AF-A0A2I0NVA6-F1
#
_cell.length_a   1.000
_cell.length_b   1.000
_cell.length_c   1.000
_cell.angle_alpha   90.00
_cell.angle_beta   90.00
_cell.angle_gamma   90.00
#
_symmetry.space_group_name_H-M   'P 1'
#
loop_
_entity.id
_entity.type
_entity.pdbx_description
1 polymer ?
#
loop_
_entity_poly.entity_id
_entity_poly.type
_entity_poly.pdbx_seq_one_letter_code
_entity_poly.pdbx_strand_id
1 'polypeptide(L)'
;TIVDAYPASSASVISKTDIEETPQEIFINGDRLVLLTTGTSELTESDRVQAPDTAAKMAMISRYPYYRSAPVTHAVFYDISDRKDPKLLKDYTIDGDYVTARMIGSTVYLLSRESVYPYNDRIIVPTVRENTKVIIAPDVYYFDNPERQYDFTTITSFDAGNGATKDAKTYLVGSGNIVYVSPDAMYVSYQKYHNIYPVRGMVEPAMGVAQGSGVSSGAAAPLSVSSIVEDFNTMSEADKQTAIVELKSGEQEAINRKEIDQSTTVIHKIGINNGAITYIAKGEVPGYLKNQFAMDEYGGNLRVATTSSVYTTRGQYEYNNVFVLDSAMKMIGSLTHIAEQEQIYSTRFIADRLYMVTFKRIDPFFVIDLSTPTSPKILGKLKIPGYSDYLHPYDKNLIIGLGKETGTNDWGGVSTQGLKLALFDVSDVEHPRLVGKVEIGDAGSDSAALSDHKAFLFDK
;
A
#
# COMPACT_ATOMS: atom_id res chain seq x y z
N THR A 1 4.58 19.70 -23.90
CA THR A 1 5.12 19.76 -25.28
C THR A 1 4.59 18.58 -26.07
N ILE A 2 4.12 18.80 -27.30
CA ILE A 2 3.79 17.72 -28.24
C ILE A 2 4.93 17.61 -29.25
N VAL A 3 5.48 16.41 -29.41
CA VAL A 3 6.62 16.12 -30.28
C VAL A 3 6.19 15.07 -31.29
N ASP A 4 6.45 15.33 -32.57
CA ASP A 4 6.51 14.27 -33.57
C ASP A 4 7.88 13.62 -33.43
N ALA A 5 7.93 12.47 -32.77
CA ALA A 5 9.18 11.89 -32.27
C ALA A 5 9.78 10.83 -33.22
N TYR A 6 9.05 10.40 -34.27
CA TYR A 6 9.47 9.29 -35.11
C TYR A 6 9.29 9.57 -36.61
N PRO A 7 10.29 9.27 -37.47
CA PRO A 7 11.61 8.76 -37.11
C PRO A 7 12.47 9.83 -36.41
N ALA A 8 13.41 9.40 -35.56
CA ALA A 8 14.21 10.29 -34.72
C ALA A 8 14.95 11.39 -35.53
N SER A 9 15.34 11.10 -36.77
CA SER A 9 16.02 12.05 -37.66
C SER A 9 15.14 13.22 -38.11
N SER A 10 13.82 13.07 -38.09
CA SER A 10 12.86 14.12 -38.43
C SER A 10 12.06 14.59 -37.21
N ALA A 11 12.51 14.22 -36.00
CA ALA A 11 11.79 14.56 -34.80
C ALA A 11 11.69 16.08 -34.64
N SER A 12 10.48 16.58 -34.38
CA SER A 12 10.22 18.01 -34.28
C SER A 12 9.18 18.32 -33.22
N VAL A 13 9.31 19.49 -32.60
CA VAL A 13 8.29 20.00 -31.69
C VAL A 13 7.13 20.52 -32.53
N ILE A 14 5.95 19.93 -32.35
CA ILE A 14 4.73 20.31 -33.06
C ILE A 14 4.06 21.50 -32.38
N SER A 15 4.01 21.49 -31.05
CA SER A 15 3.45 22.59 -30.25
C SER A 15 4.01 22.60 -28.83
N LYS A 16 3.94 23.79 -28.24
CA LYS A 16 4.22 24.02 -26.82
C LYS A 16 3.01 24.72 -26.22
N THR A 17 2.58 24.23 -25.07
CA THR A 17 1.51 24.81 -24.26
C THR A 17 2.12 25.06 -22.90
N ASP A 18 2.09 26.32 -22.46
CA ASP A 18 2.55 26.69 -21.13
C ASP A 18 1.51 26.25 -20.10
N ILE A 19 2.00 25.72 -18.99
CA ILE A 19 1.18 25.30 -17.85
C ILE A 19 1.69 26.03 -16.61
N GLU A 20 0.76 26.56 -15.83
CA GLU A 20 1.10 27.32 -14.62
C GLU A 20 1.46 26.38 -13.46
N GLU A 21 0.75 25.26 -13.38
CA GLU A 21 0.82 24.29 -12.28
C GLU A 21 1.80 23.13 -12.56
N THR A 22 2.13 22.37 -11.51
CA THR A 22 3.09 21.26 -11.63
C THR A 22 2.41 20.02 -12.21
N PRO A 23 2.83 19.51 -13.38
CA PRO A 23 2.23 18.34 -13.99
C PRO A 23 2.54 17.06 -13.21
N GLN A 24 1.54 16.20 -13.03
CA GLN A 24 1.64 14.93 -12.33
C GLN A 24 1.40 13.73 -13.27
N GLU A 25 0.38 13.83 -14.11
CA GLU A 25 -0.01 12.71 -14.98
C GLU A 25 -0.71 13.21 -16.25
N ILE A 26 -0.62 12.41 -17.31
CA ILE A 26 -1.24 12.67 -18.60
C ILE A 26 -1.93 11.42 -19.12
N PHE A 27 -3.15 11.58 -19.64
CA PHE A 27 -3.85 10.55 -20.40
C PHE A 27 -4.20 11.05 -21.80
N ILE A 28 -4.15 10.15 -22.77
CA ILE A 28 -4.56 10.42 -24.15
C ILE A 28 -5.66 9.42 -24.53
N ASN A 29 -6.78 9.93 -25.02
CA ASN A 29 -7.88 9.14 -25.56
C ASN A 29 -8.29 9.69 -26.93
N GLY A 30 -7.75 9.10 -27.99
CA GLY A 30 -7.92 9.60 -29.36
C GLY A 30 -7.37 11.03 -29.47
N ASP A 31 -8.23 11.98 -29.84
CA ASP A 31 -7.91 13.40 -29.95
C ASP A 31 -8.25 14.19 -28.67
N ARG A 32 -8.24 13.53 -27.52
CA ARG A 32 -8.42 14.15 -26.21
C ARG A 32 -7.22 13.90 -25.32
N LEU A 33 -6.85 14.95 -24.58
CA LEU A 33 -5.76 14.92 -23.61
C LEU A 33 -6.32 15.35 -22.26
N VAL A 34 -6.04 14.55 -21.23
CA VAL A 34 -6.31 14.91 -19.84
C VAL A 34 -4.97 15.12 -19.16
N LEU A 35 -4.76 16.31 -18.63
CA LEU A 35 -3.58 16.70 -17.87
C LEU A 35 -3.97 16.88 -16.41
N LEU A 36 -3.30 16.16 -15.53
CA LEU A 36 -3.45 16.29 -14.09
C LEU A 36 -2.27 17.10 -13.55
N THR A 37 -2.58 18.16 -12.82
CA THR A 37 -1.56 19.02 -12.21
C THR A 37 -1.86 19.25 -10.73
N THR A 38 -0.85 19.63 -9.97
CA THR A 38 -0.96 20.03 -8.56
C THR A 38 -0.55 21.47 -8.41
N GLY A 39 -1.30 22.16 -7.56
CA GLY A 39 -1.16 23.57 -7.31
C GLY A 39 -1.61 23.98 -5.92
N THR A 40 -1.83 25.29 -5.75
CA THR A 40 -2.33 25.84 -4.49
C THR A 40 -3.43 26.85 -4.71
N SER A 41 -4.50 26.77 -3.93
CA SER A 41 -5.57 27.78 -3.90
C SER A 41 -5.38 28.70 -2.70
N GLU A 42 -5.54 30.02 -2.90
CA GLU A 42 -5.70 30.94 -1.78
C GLU A 42 -6.98 30.60 -1.00
N LEU A 43 -6.85 30.56 0.32
CA LEU A 43 -7.98 30.31 1.23
C LEU A 43 -8.76 31.61 1.47
N THR A 44 -10.07 31.57 1.22
CA THR A 44 -10.98 32.71 1.45
C THR A 44 -11.70 32.58 2.81
N GLU A 45 -12.37 33.65 3.28
CA GLU A 45 -13.12 33.59 4.54
C GLU A 45 -14.36 32.67 4.49
N SER A 46 -14.90 32.39 3.31
CA SER A 46 -16.04 31.48 3.10
C SER A 46 -15.71 30.01 3.28
N ASP A 47 -14.42 29.63 3.26
CA ASP A 47 -13.96 28.25 3.40
C ASP A 47 -13.85 27.81 4.89
N ARG A 48 -14.39 28.61 5.81
CA ARG A 48 -14.35 28.37 7.26
C ARG A 48 -15.53 27.52 7.73
N VAL A 49 -15.26 26.29 8.16
CA VAL A 49 -16.14 25.56 9.11
C VAL A 49 -15.57 25.76 10.51
N GLN A 50 -16.35 26.39 11.40
CA GLN A 50 -15.89 26.79 12.72
C GLN A 50 -15.72 25.55 13.64
N ALA A 51 -14.50 25.32 14.12
CA ALA A 51 -14.22 24.24 15.07
C ALA A 51 -15.01 24.42 16.39
N PRO A 52 -15.37 23.33 17.11
CA PRO A 52 -16.06 23.42 18.38
C PRO A 52 -15.33 24.30 19.40
N ASP A 53 -16.10 25.07 20.17
CA ASP A 53 -15.71 26.15 21.11
C ASP A 53 -14.66 25.75 22.18
N THR A 54 -14.34 24.46 22.30
CA THR A 54 -13.31 23.94 23.21
C THR A 54 -11.88 24.28 22.74
N ALA A 55 -11.66 24.45 21.43
CA ALA A 55 -10.36 24.87 20.87
C ALA A 55 -10.05 26.36 21.16
N ALA A 56 -11.08 27.20 21.33
CA ALA A 56 -10.93 28.63 21.58
C ALA A 56 -10.23 28.95 22.91
N LYS A 57 -10.28 28.04 23.90
CA LYS A 57 -9.61 28.22 25.20
C LYS A 57 -8.12 27.85 25.22
N MET A 58 -7.64 27.09 24.23
CA MET A 58 -6.22 26.70 24.12
C MET A 58 -5.43 27.63 23.16
N ALA A 59 -6.11 28.50 22.42
CA ALA A 59 -5.56 29.37 21.38
C ALA A 59 -4.80 30.62 21.88
N MET A 60 -4.29 30.63 23.12
CA MET A 60 -3.39 31.68 23.63
C MET A 60 -1.90 31.32 23.46
N ILE A 61 -1.56 30.45 22.51
CA ILE A 61 -0.16 30.13 22.20
C ILE A 61 0.08 30.40 20.71
N SER A 62 0.74 31.53 20.44
CA SER A 62 1.44 31.88 19.20
C SER A 62 0.67 31.75 17.87
N ARG A 63 -0.01 32.84 17.47
CA ARG A 63 -0.40 33.06 16.07
C ARG A 63 0.85 33.34 15.21
N TYR A 64 1.57 32.29 14.82
CA TYR A 64 2.46 32.35 13.67
C TYR A 64 1.61 32.35 12.38
N PRO A 65 1.93 33.17 11.37
CA PRO A 65 1.19 33.20 10.11
C PRO A 65 1.50 31.93 9.32
N TYR A 66 0.80 30.83 9.62
CA TYR A 66 0.88 29.62 8.80
C TYR A 66 0.15 29.86 7.46
N TYR A 67 0.75 29.34 6.40
CA TYR A 67 0.48 29.61 4.99
C TYR A 67 -1.01 29.67 4.61
N ARG A 68 -1.39 30.71 3.86
CA ARG A 68 -2.77 31.00 3.39
C ARG A 68 -3.23 30.17 2.19
N SER A 69 -2.52 29.10 1.85
CA SER A 69 -2.72 28.34 0.62
C SER A 69 -2.94 26.87 0.94
N ALA A 70 -4.01 26.29 0.40
CA ALA A 70 -4.28 24.85 0.50
C ALA A 70 -3.91 24.15 -0.82
N PRO A 71 -3.42 22.91 -0.76
CA PRO A 71 -3.13 22.14 -1.96
C PRO A 71 -4.42 21.88 -2.75
N VAL A 72 -4.30 21.94 -4.07
CA VAL A 72 -5.36 21.56 -4.99
C VAL A 72 -4.80 20.72 -6.13
N THR A 73 -5.65 19.86 -6.67
CA THR A 73 -5.39 19.09 -7.88
C THR A 73 -6.26 19.63 -9.01
N HIS A 74 -5.68 19.86 -10.17
CA HIS A 74 -6.42 20.23 -11.37
C HIS A 74 -6.58 19.03 -12.31
N ALA A 75 -7.77 18.91 -12.89
CA ALA A 75 -8.04 18.03 -14.02
C ALA A 75 -8.37 18.87 -15.25
N VAL A 76 -7.39 19.01 -16.14
CA VAL A 76 -7.43 19.89 -17.31
C VAL A 76 -7.63 19.07 -18.57
N PHE A 77 -8.68 19.37 -19.34
CA PHE A 77 -9.08 18.63 -20.53
C PHE A 77 -8.81 19.46 -21.77
N TYR A 78 -8.14 18.86 -22.76
CA TYR A 78 -7.82 19.49 -24.03
C TYR A 78 -8.36 18.68 -25.22
N ASP A 79 -8.80 19.38 -26.27
CA ASP A 79 -8.94 18.85 -27.62
C ASP A 79 -7.60 18.99 -28.35
N ILE A 80 -7.05 17.87 -28.80
CA ILE A 80 -5.78 17.80 -29.53
C ILE A 80 -5.96 17.29 -30.96
N SER A 81 -7.17 17.41 -31.53
CA SER A 81 -7.46 17.04 -32.93
C SER A 81 -6.52 17.79 -33.89
N ASP A 82 -6.28 19.07 -33.61
CA ASP A 82 -5.14 19.81 -34.16
C ASP A 82 -3.99 19.84 -33.15
N ARG A 83 -2.97 19.01 -33.37
CA ARG A 83 -1.80 18.90 -32.47
C ARG A 83 -0.95 20.18 -32.44
N LYS A 84 -1.12 21.08 -33.42
CA LYS A 84 -0.43 22.37 -33.47
C LYS A 84 -1.07 23.41 -32.56
N ASP A 85 -2.36 23.26 -32.26
CA ASP A 85 -3.15 24.18 -31.45
C ASP A 85 -4.07 23.42 -30.47
N PRO A 86 -3.51 22.82 -29.39
CA PRO A 86 -4.32 22.18 -28.35
C PRO A 86 -5.32 23.17 -27.72
N LYS A 87 -6.60 22.81 -27.69
CA LYS A 87 -7.68 23.68 -27.19
C LYS A 87 -8.17 23.23 -25.83
N LEU A 88 -8.10 24.13 -24.84
CA LEU A 88 -8.68 23.90 -23.52
C LEU A 88 -10.20 23.71 -23.64
N LEU A 89 -10.70 22.61 -23.06
CA LEU A 89 -12.12 22.28 -22.98
C LEU A 89 -12.69 22.57 -21.59
N LYS A 90 -12.01 22.08 -20.55
CA LYS A 90 -12.42 22.15 -19.15
C LYS A 90 -11.20 22.22 -18.24
N ASP A 91 -11.36 22.90 -17.12
CA ASP A 91 -10.41 22.90 -16.01
C ASP A 91 -11.21 22.78 -14.71
N TYR A 92 -11.00 21.67 -14.02
CA TYR A 92 -11.60 21.41 -12.72
C TYR A 92 -10.56 21.52 -11.64
N THR A 93 -10.87 22.22 -10.55
CA THR A 93 -10.09 22.26 -9.32
C THR A 93 -10.73 21.35 -8.28
N ILE A 94 -9.94 20.43 -7.73
CA ILE A 94 -10.34 19.50 -6.69
C ILE A 94 -9.48 19.80 -5.46
N ASP A 95 -10.09 19.91 -4.29
CA ASP A 95 -9.34 20.13 -3.05
C ASP A 95 -8.45 18.93 -2.71
N GLY A 96 -7.24 19.23 -2.21
CA GLY A 96 -6.26 18.24 -1.78
C GLY A 96 -5.19 17.90 -2.81
N ASP A 97 -4.17 17.21 -2.32
CA ASP A 97 -3.02 16.72 -3.08
C ASP A 97 -3.41 15.58 -4.02
N TYR A 98 -2.76 15.54 -5.18
CA TYR A 98 -2.87 14.42 -6.11
C TYR A 98 -2.26 13.16 -5.48
N VAL A 99 -2.98 12.03 -5.57
CA VAL A 99 -2.46 10.72 -5.13
C VAL A 99 -2.19 9.82 -6.32
N THR A 100 -3.22 9.57 -7.14
CA THR A 100 -3.12 8.71 -8.31
C THR A 100 -4.32 8.94 -9.22
N ALA A 101 -4.20 8.57 -10.50
CA ALA A 101 -5.33 8.47 -11.38
C ALA A 101 -5.24 7.24 -12.27
N ARG A 102 -6.39 6.86 -12.83
CA ARG A 102 -6.48 5.80 -13.82
C ARG A 102 -7.54 6.12 -14.86
N MET A 103 -7.16 5.99 -16.13
CA MET A 103 -8.11 5.96 -17.23
C MET A 103 -8.51 4.52 -17.56
N ILE A 104 -9.81 4.23 -17.53
CA ILE A 104 -10.40 2.94 -17.94
C ILE A 104 -11.42 3.24 -19.04
N GLY A 105 -11.14 2.77 -20.25
CA GLY A 105 -11.91 3.16 -21.44
C GLY A 105 -11.87 4.68 -21.63
N SER A 106 -13.03 5.33 -21.66
CA SER A 106 -13.17 6.79 -21.74
C SER A 106 -13.40 7.48 -20.41
N THR A 107 -13.28 6.79 -19.27
CA THR A 107 -13.48 7.38 -17.95
C THR A 107 -12.15 7.54 -17.23
N VAL A 108 -11.87 8.75 -16.73
CA VAL A 108 -10.76 9.02 -15.82
C VAL A 108 -11.29 8.99 -14.40
N TYR A 109 -10.63 8.25 -13.53
CA TYR A 109 -10.85 8.30 -12.10
C TYR A 109 -9.61 8.93 -11.46
N LEU A 110 -9.81 10.04 -10.76
CA LEU A 110 -8.79 10.78 -10.04
C LEU A 110 -9.03 10.58 -8.54
N LEU A 111 -7.96 10.27 -7.81
CA LEU A 111 -7.96 10.22 -6.35
C LEU A 111 -7.10 11.37 -5.81
N SER A 112 -7.73 12.27 -5.04
CA SER A 112 -7.07 13.35 -4.31
C SER A 112 -7.20 13.16 -2.80
N ARG A 113 -6.34 13.84 -2.04
CA ARG A 113 -6.25 13.71 -0.59
C ARG A 113 -6.09 15.05 0.09
N GLU A 114 -7.00 15.36 1.00
CA GLU A 114 -6.92 16.54 1.86
C GLU A 114 -6.70 16.11 3.32
N SER A 115 -5.60 16.54 3.94
CA SER A 115 -5.26 16.14 5.31
C SER A 115 -6.09 16.91 6.34
N VAL A 116 -6.67 16.21 7.31
CA VAL A 116 -7.43 16.85 8.40
C VAL A 116 -6.50 17.18 9.57
N TYR A 117 -6.23 18.47 9.77
CA TYR A 117 -5.42 18.96 10.89
C TYR A 117 -6.33 19.47 12.03
N PRO A 118 -6.52 18.70 13.12
CA PRO A 118 -7.49 19.05 14.18
C PRO A 118 -7.13 20.28 15.00
N TYR A 119 -5.86 20.71 14.94
CA TYR A 119 -5.38 21.93 15.61
C TYR A 119 -5.43 23.17 14.73
N ASN A 120 -5.80 23.00 13.44
CA ASN A 120 -6.04 24.13 12.56
C ASN A 120 -7.43 24.71 12.87
N ASP A 121 -7.61 26.02 12.66
CA ASP A 121 -8.90 26.67 12.88
C ASP A 121 -9.94 26.30 11.81
N ARG A 122 -9.57 25.42 10.86
CA ARG A 122 -10.32 25.12 9.63
C ARG A 122 -10.15 23.67 9.20
N ILE A 123 -11.25 23.08 8.75
CA ILE A 123 -11.31 21.79 8.09
C ILE A 123 -11.82 22.05 6.68
N ILE A 124 -11.03 21.71 5.66
CA ILE A 124 -11.43 21.83 4.25
C ILE A 124 -12.16 20.54 3.89
N VAL A 125 -13.46 20.63 3.64
CA VAL A 125 -14.24 19.52 3.10
C VAL A 125 -14.11 19.54 1.59
N PRO A 126 -13.59 18.49 0.93
CA PRO A 126 -13.29 18.56 -0.48
C PRO A 126 -14.49 18.83 -1.38
N THR A 127 -14.26 19.65 -2.40
CA THR A 127 -15.22 19.98 -3.45
C THR A 127 -14.58 19.85 -4.83
N VAL A 128 -15.43 19.69 -5.85
CA VAL A 128 -15.02 19.78 -7.26
C VAL A 128 -15.56 21.08 -7.82
N ARG A 129 -14.66 21.94 -8.28
CA ARG A 129 -14.95 23.29 -8.76
C ARG A 129 -14.60 23.43 -10.23
N GLU A 130 -15.37 24.22 -10.96
CA GLU A 130 -15.02 24.73 -12.29
C GLU A 130 -14.86 26.25 -12.15
N ASN A 131 -13.64 26.75 -12.31
CA ASN A 131 -13.25 28.10 -11.86
C ASN A 131 -13.57 28.27 -10.36
N THR A 132 -14.40 29.26 -10.00
CA THR A 132 -14.82 29.52 -8.61
C THR A 132 -16.13 28.83 -8.22
N LYS A 133 -16.80 28.16 -9.16
CA LYS A 133 -18.12 27.56 -8.93
C LYS A 133 -17.98 26.11 -8.48
N VAL A 134 -18.53 25.79 -7.31
CA VAL A 134 -18.70 24.39 -6.88
C VAL A 134 -19.70 23.69 -7.79
N ILE A 135 -19.26 22.63 -8.46
CA ILE A 135 -20.08 21.79 -9.33
C ILE A 135 -20.52 20.53 -8.59
N ILE A 136 -19.63 19.97 -7.76
CA ILE A 136 -19.95 18.83 -6.90
C ILE A 136 -19.43 19.10 -5.48
N ALA A 137 -20.31 18.93 -4.50
CA ALA A 137 -19.97 18.80 -3.09
C ALA A 137 -20.25 17.35 -2.68
N PRO A 138 -19.25 16.46 -2.70
CA PRO A 138 -19.46 15.03 -2.45
C PRO A 138 -19.92 14.76 -1.02
N ASP A 139 -20.76 13.73 -0.85
CA ASP A 139 -21.04 13.18 0.47
C ASP A 139 -19.75 12.65 1.10
N VAL A 140 -19.59 12.89 2.40
CA VAL A 140 -18.48 12.37 3.20
C VAL A 140 -18.91 11.10 3.93
N TYR A 141 -18.29 9.98 3.59
CA TYR A 141 -18.44 8.71 4.28
C TYR A 141 -17.34 8.57 5.32
N TYR A 142 -17.69 8.13 6.52
CA TYR A 142 -16.72 7.84 7.58
C TYR A 142 -16.93 6.42 8.11
N PHE A 143 -15.92 5.90 8.78
CA PHE A 143 -15.96 4.58 9.39
C PHE A 143 -15.69 4.71 10.89
N ASP A 144 -16.36 3.90 11.71
CA ASP A 144 -16.21 3.87 13.17
C ASP A 144 -14.86 3.26 13.56
N ASN A 145 -13.77 3.96 13.24
CA ASN A 145 -12.40 3.56 13.53
C ASN A 145 -11.60 4.79 13.96
N PRO A 146 -11.34 4.96 15.27
CA PRO A 146 -10.62 6.11 15.80
C PRO A 146 -9.16 6.09 15.35
N GLU A 147 -8.75 7.11 14.61
CA GLU A 147 -7.38 7.29 14.12
C GLU A 147 -6.75 8.56 14.71
N ARG A 148 -5.42 8.58 14.80
CA ARG A 148 -4.68 9.76 15.28
C ARG A 148 -4.77 10.93 14.31
N GLN A 149 -4.88 10.62 13.02
CA GLN A 149 -5.02 11.58 11.94
C GLN A 149 -5.89 10.96 10.84
N TYR A 150 -6.72 11.79 10.23
CA TYR A 150 -7.57 11.41 9.11
C TYR A 150 -7.24 12.22 7.89
N ASP A 151 -7.45 11.62 6.73
CA ASP A 151 -7.39 12.30 5.45
C ASP A 151 -8.76 12.13 4.76
N PHE A 152 -9.27 13.21 4.17
CA PHE A 152 -10.35 13.09 3.19
C PHE A 152 -9.76 12.55 1.90
N THR A 153 -10.09 11.30 1.57
CA THR A 153 -9.74 10.69 0.29
C THR A 153 -10.92 10.84 -0.66
N THR A 154 -10.77 11.68 -1.69
CA THR A 154 -11.83 11.99 -2.65
C THR A 154 -11.54 11.28 -3.96
N ILE A 155 -12.51 10.50 -4.44
CA ILE A 155 -12.48 9.90 -5.77
C ILE A 155 -13.43 10.71 -6.65
N THR A 156 -12.91 11.26 -7.74
CA THR A 156 -13.70 12.00 -8.74
C THR A 156 -13.58 11.31 -10.09
N SER A 157 -14.69 11.14 -10.79
CA SER A 157 -14.72 10.53 -12.12
C SER A 157 -15.14 11.53 -13.20
N PHE A 158 -14.49 11.44 -14.35
CA PHE A 158 -14.69 12.32 -15.50
C PHE A 158 -14.80 11.51 -16.79
N ASP A 159 -15.56 12.03 -17.75
CA ASP A 159 -15.49 11.58 -19.13
C ASP A 159 -14.30 12.23 -19.84
N ALA A 160 -13.35 11.42 -20.32
CA ALA A 160 -12.16 11.90 -21.04
C ALA A 160 -12.51 12.55 -22.40
N GLY A 161 -13.68 12.23 -22.97
CA GLY A 161 -14.13 12.68 -24.28
C GLY A 161 -14.54 14.15 -24.30
N ASN A 162 -15.23 14.60 -23.25
CA ASN A 162 -15.81 15.95 -23.18
C ASN A 162 -15.52 16.69 -21.85
N GLY A 163 -14.84 16.04 -20.91
CA GLY A 163 -14.51 16.59 -19.60
C GLY A 163 -15.67 16.58 -18.59
N ALA A 164 -16.84 16.03 -18.92
CA ALA A 164 -17.98 16.05 -18.00
C ALA A 164 -17.67 15.25 -16.72
N THR A 165 -17.91 15.87 -15.57
CA THR A 165 -17.90 15.18 -14.27
C THR A 165 -19.02 14.14 -14.24
N LYS A 166 -18.71 12.91 -13.82
CA LYS A 166 -19.68 11.81 -13.70
C LYS A 166 -20.13 11.61 -12.26
N ASP A 167 -19.19 11.49 -11.32
CA ASP A 167 -19.47 11.27 -9.90
C ASP A 167 -18.30 11.76 -9.04
N ALA A 168 -18.55 12.01 -7.75
CA ALA A 168 -17.50 12.22 -6.76
C ALA A 168 -17.95 11.70 -5.38
N LYS A 169 -17.03 11.03 -4.68
CA LYS A 169 -17.27 10.48 -3.33
C LYS A 169 -16.05 10.73 -2.45
N THR A 170 -16.28 11.15 -1.21
CA THR A 170 -15.22 11.42 -0.24
C THR A 170 -15.30 10.44 0.92
N TYR A 171 -14.17 9.82 1.25
CA TYR A 171 -14.03 8.88 2.36
C TYR A 171 -13.06 9.44 3.39
N LEU A 172 -13.53 9.62 4.61
CA LEU A 172 -12.71 9.99 5.77
C LEU A 172 -12.09 8.72 6.35
N VAL A 173 -10.82 8.49 6.02
CA VAL A 173 -10.05 7.31 6.41
C VAL A 173 -8.75 7.73 7.11
N GLY A 174 -8.05 6.78 7.73
CA GLY A 174 -6.74 7.06 8.33
C GLY A 174 -5.75 7.64 7.32
N SER A 175 -4.66 8.24 7.82
CA SER A 175 -3.62 8.77 6.94
C SER A 175 -2.66 7.68 6.43
N GLY A 176 -1.89 8.02 5.40
CA GLY A 176 -0.88 7.10 4.83
C GLY A 176 -1.44 6.05 3.88
N ASN A 177 -2.54 6.37 3.17
CA ASN A 177 -3.26 5.38 2.38
C ASN A 177 -2.41 4.80 1.23
N ILE A 178 -2.37 3.48 1.12
CA ILE A 178 -1.89 2.77 -0.07
C ILE A 178 -3.10 2.44 -0.93
N VAL A 179 -3.03 2.81 -2.20
CA VAL A 179 -4.11 2.61 -3.17
C VAL A 179 -3.69 1.58 -4.20
N TYR A 180 -4.61 0.67 -4.53
CA TYR A 180 -4.52 -0.20 -5.70
C TYR A 180 -5.79 -0.05 -6.53
N VAL A 181 -5.67 -0.09 -7.85
CA VAL A 181 -6.81 0.01 -8.76
C VAL A 181 -6.79 -1.23 -9.66
N SER A 182 -7.94 -1.89 -9.78
CA SER A 182 -8.24 -2.93 -10.76
C SER A 182 -9.11 -2.36 -11.89
N PRO A 183 -9.48 -3.13 -12.92
CA PRO A 183 -10.40 -2.66 -13.96
C PRO A 183 -11.79 -2.24 -13.43
N ASP A 184 -12.25 -2.86 -12.33
CA ASP A 184 -13.63 -2.73 -11.84
C ASP A 184 -13.73 -2.16 -10.41
N ALA A 185 -12.59 -2.03 -9.70
CA ALA A 185 -12.57 -1.55 -8.32
C ALA A 185 -11.31 -0.72 -7.98
N MET A 186 -11.46 0.17 -7.00
CA MET A 186 -10.39 0.80 -6.26
C MET A 186 -10.33 0.23 -4.86
N TYR A 187 -9.11 0.07 -4.36
CA TYR A 187 -8.81 -0.42 -3.02
C TYR A 187 -8.04 0.65 -2.29
N VAL A 188 -8.63 1.21 -1.23
CA VAL A 188 -8.00 2.21 -0.36
C VAL A 188 -7.68 1.53 0.96
N SER A 189 -6.40 1.50 1.32
CA SER A 189 -5.94 0.82 2.53
C SER A 189 -5.20 1.75 3.47
N TYR A 190 -5.29 1.50 4.77
CA TYR A 190 -4.55 2.23 5.79
C TYR A 190 -4.16 1.30 6.93
N GLN A 191 -3.18 1.74 7.73
CA GLN A 191 -2.69 0.95 8.86
C GLN A 191 -3.46 1.28 10.13
N LYS A 192 -4.02 0.25 10.75
CA LYS A 192 -4.58 0.30 12.09
C LYS A 192 -3.53 -0.21 13.06
N TYR A 193 -3.02 0.70 13.89
CA TYR A 193 -2.10 0.36 14.98
C TYR A 193 -2.88 0.11 16.26
N HIS A 194 -2.69 -1.06 16.82
CA HIS A 194 -3.22 -1.40 18.13
C HIS A 194 -2.21 -0.89 19.17
N ASN A 195 -2.61 0.05 20.04
CA ASN A 195 -1.71 0.64 21.02
C ASN A 195 -1.22 -0.43 22.01
N ILE A 196 0.02 -0.88 21.84
CA ILE A 196 0.73 -1.66 22.85
C ILE A 196 1.49 -0.68 23.74
N TYR A 197 0.80 0.02 24.64
CA TYR A 197 1.50 0.55 25.79
C TYR A 197 1.68 -0.61 26.77
N PRO A 198 2.91 -1.08 27.06
CA PRO A 198 3.14 -1.72 28.33
C PRO A 198 2.99 -0.62 29.38
N VAL A 199 1.79 -0.45 29.94
CA VAL A 199 1.64 0.28 31.19
C VAL A 199 2.45 -0.51 32.20
N ARG A 200 3.66 -0.02 32.50
CA ARG A 200 4.56 -0.54 33.51
C ARG A 200 3.80 -0.54 34.85
N GLY A 201 3.11 -1.64 35.16
CA GLY A 201 2.36 -1.79 36.41
C GLY A 201 0.99 -2.48 36.36
N MET A 202 0.44 -2.88 35.21
CA MET A 202 -0.72 -3.77 35.20
C MET A 202 -0.27 -5.19 34.87
N VAL A 203 -0.30 -6.04 35.90
CA VAL A 203 -0.30 -7.50 35.73
C VAL A 203 -1.52 -7.82 34.88
N GLU A 204 -1.30 -8.29 33.65
CA GLU A 204 -2.40 -8.86 32.87
C GLU A 204 -2.98 -10.03 33.66
N PRO A 205 -4.31 -10.11 33.84
CA PRO A 205 -4.90 -11.31 34.39
C PRO A 205 -4.62 -12.43 33.39
N ALA A 206 -3.86 -13.44 33.85
CA ALA A 206 -3.64 -14.66 33.09
C ALA A 206 -5.00 -15.20 32.63
N MET A 207 -5.16 -15.43 31.32
CA MET A 207 -6.36 -16.05 30.76
C MET A 207 -6.65 -17.35 31.51
N GLY A 208 -7.85 -17.44 32.09
CA GLY A 208 -8.35 -18.63 32.75
C GLY A 208 -8.44 -19.78 31.77
N VAL A 209 -7.71 -20.85 32.05
CA VAL A 209 -7.88 -22.14 31.39
C VAL A 209 -9.25 -22.71 31.77
N ALA A 210 -9.90 -23.31 30.77
CA ALA A 210 -11.25 -23.85 30.81
C ALA A 210 -11.61 -24.56 32.13
N GLN A 211 -12.73 -24.13 32.74
CA GLN A 211 -13.36 -24.85 33.84
C GLN A 211 -13.94 -26.17 33.35
N GLY A 212 -13.26 -27.26 33.67
CA GLY A 212 -13.82 -28.60 33.75
C GLY A 212 -13.89 -29.06 35.20
N SER A 213 -15.08 -28.92 35.82
CA SER A 213 -15.60 -29.67 36.98
C SER A 213 -14.70 -29.95 38.21
N GLY A 214 -15.06 -29.33 39.34
CA GLY A 214 -15.11 -30.04 40.63
C GLY A 214 -14.17 -29.60 41.77
N VAL A 215 -14.74 -28.81 42.70
CA VAL A 215 -14.50 -28.83 44.17
C VAL A 215 -13.23 -28.20 44.79
N SER A 216 -13.53 -27.33 45.77
CA SER A 216 -12.81 -26.82 46.96
C SER A 216 -11.60 -25.87 46.83
N SER A 217 -11.91 -24.63 47.24
CA SER A 217 -11.11 -23.66 47.99
C SER A 217 -9.79 -24.14 48.61
N GLY A 218 -8.70 -23.58 48.09
CA GLY A 218 -7.38 -23.49 48.70
C GLY A 218 -6.49 -22.69 47.75
N ALA A 219 -5.93 -21.56 48.21
CA ALA A 219 -5.13 -20.67 47.37
C ALA A 219 -3.95 -21.42 46.74
N ALA A 220 -4.00 -21.64 45.42
CA ALA A 220 -2.85 -22.07 44.65
C ALA A 220 -2.03 -20.83 44.27
N ALA A 221 -0.82 -20.75 44.80
CA ALA A 221 0.19 -19.80 44.39
C ALA A 221 0.43 -19.88 42.87
N PRO A 222 0.90 -18.79 42.22
CA PRO A 222 1.31 -18.87 40.82
C PRO A 222 2.38 -19.95 40.70
N LEU A 223 2.15 -20.94 39.83
CA LEU A 223 3.15 -21.97 39.50
C LEU A 223 4.42 -21.25 39.05
N SER A 224 5.46 -21.29 39.88
CA SER A 224 6.76 -20.74 39.54
C SER A 224 7.38 -21.59 38.44
N VAL A 225 8.13 -20.95 37.54
CA VAL A 225 8.87 -21.61 36.43
C VAL A 225 9.70 -22.82 36.90
N SER A 226 10.10 -22.86 38.18
CA SER A 226 10.77 -24.01 38.80
C SER A 226 9.93 -25.29 38.88
N SER A 227 8.61 -25.21 39.04
CA SER A 227 7.72 -26.38 39.14
C SER A 227 7.54 -27.11 37.79
N ILE A 228 7.60 -26.39 36.67
CA ILE A 228 7.57 -26.97 35.32
C ILE A 228 8.87 -27.75 35.02
N VAL A 229 10.00 -27.34 35.61
CA VAL A 229 11.32 -27.94 35.35
C VAL A 229 11.55 -29.22 36.17
N GLU A 230 10.97 -29.34 37.37
CA GLU A 230 11.07 -30.56 38.19
C GLU A 230 10.27 -31.73 37.60
N ASP A 231 9.07 -31.48 37.07
CA ASP A 231 8.25 -32.51 36.41
C ASP A 231 8.81 -32.90 35.04
N PHE A 232 9.29 -31.95 34.23
CA PHE A 232 9.86 -32.23 32.91
C PHE A 232 11.02 -33.23 32.95
N ASN A 233 11.87 -33.17 33.99
CA ASN A 233 13.02 -34.06 34.13
C ASN A 233 12.66 -35.48 34.58
N THR A 234 11.47 -35.69 35.15
CA THR A 234 10.99 -37.00 35.63
C THR A 234 9.98 -37.67 34.70
N MET A 235 9.53 -36.96 33.66
CA MET A 235 8.61 -37.45 32.62
C MET A 235 9.25 -38.50 31.70
N SER A 236 8.40 -39.35 31.10
CA SER A 236 8.81 -40.24 30.02
C SER A 236 9.18 -39.43 28.76
N GLU A 237 10.01 -39.98 27.88
CA GLU A 237 10.42 -39.28 26.64
C GLU A 237 9.22 -38.93 25.73
N ALA A 238 8.16 -39.74 25.73
CA ALA A 238 6.94 -39.44 24.99
C ALA A 238 6.17 -38.25 25.57
N ASP A 239 6.10 -38.15 26.90
CA ASP A 239 5.40 -37.05 27.58
C ASP A 239 6.21 -35.75 27.47
N LYS A 240 7.55 -35.82 27.54
CA LYS A 240 8.43 -34.66 27.28
C LYS A 240 8.23 -34.12 25.87
N GLN A 241 8.17 -34.99 24.87
CA GLN A 241 7.95 -34.59 23.49
C GLN A 241 6.58 -33.93 23.30
N THR A 242 5.55 -34.46 23.97
CA THR A 242 4.20 -33.88 23.97
C THR A 242 4.19 -32.50 24.64
N ALA A 243 4.82 -32.35 25.80
CA ALA A 243 4.94 -31.07 26.50
C ALA A 243 5.73 -30.02 25.69
N ILE A 244 6.79 -30.43 24.98
CA ILE A 244 7.52 -29.53 24.06
C ILE A 244 6.61 -29.07 22.92
N VAL A 245 5.81 -29.97 22.34
CA VAL A 245 4.87 -29.64 21.26
C VAL A 245 3.79 -28.68 21.77
N GLU A 246 3.21 -28.94 22.94
CA GLU A 246 2.21 -28.07 23.57
C GLU A 246 2.77 -26.69 23.94
N LEU A 247 3.99 -26.63 24.45
CA LEU A 247 4.68 -25.36 24.72
C LEU A 247 4.93 -24.59 23.44
N LYS A 248 5.39 -25.25 22.38
CA LYS A 248 5.58 -24.63 21.06
C LYS A 248 4.26 -24.16 20.45
N SER A 249 3.19 -24.93 20.56
CA SER A 249 1.87 -24.53 20.03
C SER A 249 1.25 -23.40 20.85
N GLY A 250 1.37 -23.41 22.18
CA GLY A 250 0.92 -22.34 23.05
C GLY A 250 1.70 -21.04 22.84
N GLU A 251 3.01 -21.13 22.63
CA GLU A 251 3.85 -19.98 22.24
C GLU A 251 3.44 -19.44 20.86
N GLN A 252 3.22 -20.32 19.87
CA GLN A 252 2.75 -19.93 18.54
C GLN A 252 1.37 -19.27 18.58
N GLU A 253 0.42 -19.78 19.38
CA GLU A 253 -0.88 -19.15 19.54
C GLU A 253 -0.81 -17.78 20.24
N ALA A 254 0.09 -17.63 21.22
CA ALA A 254 0.32 -16.35 21.89
C ALA A 254 1.01 -15.34 20.96
N ILE A 255 1.90 -15.81 20.09
CA ILE A 255 2.52 -15.02 19.02
C ILE A 255 1.44 -14.60 18.00
N ASN A 256 0.64 -15.52 17.48
CA ASN A 256 -0.43 -15.24 16.52
C ASN A 256 -1.48 -14.24 17.05
N ARG A 257 -1.82 -14.32 18.35
CA ARG A 257 -2.69 -13.31 18.99
C ARG A 257 -2.00 -11.94 19.05
N LYS A 258 -0.75 -11.91 19.53
CA LYS A 258 0.05 -10.67 19.54
C LYS A 258 0.26 -10.07 18.17
N GLU A 259 0.32 -10.87 17.11
CA GLU A 259 0.49 -10.44 15.71
C GLU A 259 -0.66 -9.58 15.22
N ILE A 260 -1.90 -10.05 15.42
CA ILE A 260 -3.12 -9.27 15.13
C ILE A 260 -3.14 -7.99 15.98
N ASP A 261 -2.67 -8.09 17.22
CA ASP A 261 -2.65 -7.02 18.21
C ASP A 261 -1.55 -5.95 18.00
N GLN A 262 -0.71 -6.00 16.95
CA GLN A 262 0.28 -4.92 16.70
C GLN A 262 -0.06 -4.04 15.50
N SER A 263 -0.35 -4.67 14.34
CA SER A 263 -0.64 -3.95 13.10
C SER A 263 -1.61 -4.73 12.22
N THR A 264 -2.63 -4.06 11.74
CA THR A 264 -3.60 -4.61 10.78
C THR A 264 -3.78 -3.62 9.65
N THR A 265 -3.71 -4.10 8.42
CA THR A 265 -4.09 -3.32 7.25
C THR A 265 -5.60 -3.43 7.06
N VAL A 266 -6.27 -2.28 7.13
CA VAL A 266 -7.69 -2.15 6.73
C VAL A 266 -7.74 -1.84 5.25
N ILE A 267 -8.63 -2.51 4.50
CA ILE A 267 -8.78 -2.32 3.05
C ILE A 267 -10.26 -2.11 2.72
N HIS A 268 -10.57 -0.98 2.08
CA HIS A 268 -11.89 -0.67 1.56
C HIS A 268 -11.95 -0.93 0.05
N LYS A 269 -12.91 -1.75 -0.39
CA LYS A 269 -13.22 -1.98 -1.80
C LYS A 269 -14.30 -1.01 -2.25
N ILE A 270 -13.99 -0.23 -3.29
CA ILE A 270 -14.86 0.76 -3.91
C ILE A 270 -15.02 0.35 -5.37
N GLY A 271 -16.24 0.02 -5.78
CA GLY A 271 -16.56 -0.30 -7.17
C GLY A 271 -16.50 0.94 -8.05
N ILE A 272 -15.92 0.79 -9.24
CA ILE A 272 -15.84 1.82 -10.26
C ILE A 272 -16.42 1.28 -11.56
N ASN A 273 -17.55 1.82 -12.00
CA ASN A 273 -18.23 1.33 -13.21
C ASN A 273 -18.72 2.50 -14.07
N ASN A 274 -18.07 2.72 -15.21
CA ASN A 274 -18.40 3.78 -16.17
C ASN A 274 -18.59 5.17 -15.54
N GLY A 275 -17.84 5.47 -14.48
CA GLY A 275 -17.88 6.71 -13.72
C GLY A 275 -18.68 6.64 -12.42
N ALA A 276 -19.57 5.67 -12.23
CA ALA A 276 -20.25 5.50 -10.94
C ALA A 276 -19.27 4.98 -9.89
N ILE A 277 -19.29 5.59 -8.70
CA ILE A 277 -18.43 5.24 -7.56
C ILE A 277 -19.31 4.67 -6.45
N THR A 278 -19.08 3.42 -6.05
CA THR A 278 -19.92 2.73 -5.07
C THR A 278 -19.08 2.01 -4.02
N TYR A 279 -19.32 2.28 -2.74
CA TYR A 279 -18.69 1.52 -1.67
C TYR A 279 -19.21 0.08 -1.67
N ILE A 280 -18.32 -0.91 -1.68
CA ILE A 280 -18.69 -2.34 -1.73
C ILE A 280 -18.52 -2.99 -0.37
N ALA A 281 -17.29 -3.04 0.16
CA ALA A 281 -16.97 -3.84 1.33
C ALA A 281 -15.68 -3.38 2.03
N LYS A 282 -15.50 -3.87 3.26
CA LYS A 282 -14.29 -3.72 4.08
C LYS A 282 -13.67 -5.09 4.33
N GLY A 283 -12.35 -5.20 4.19
CA GLY A 283 -11.56 -6.33 4.65
C GLY A 283 -10.43 -5.89 5.57
N GLU A 284 -9.90 -6.83 6.34
CA GLU A 284 -8.75 -6.61 7.22
C GLU A 284 -7.77 -7.78 7.08
N VAL A 285 -6.47 -7.47 7.05
CA VAL A 285 -5.39 -8.47 7.03
C VAL A 285 -4.29 -8.09 8.02
N PRO A 286 -3.65 -9.06 8.70
CA PRO A 286 -2.50 -8.79 9.57
C PRO A 286 -1.30 -8.19 8.81
N GLY A 287 -0.52 -7.38 9.52
CA GLY A 287 0.69 -6.76 8.99
C GLY A 287 0.43 -5.51 8.15
N TYR A 288 1.49 -4.98 7.54
CA TYR A 288 1.47 -3.78 6.71
C TYR A 288 1.82 -4.04 5.25
N LEU A 289 1.30 -3.20 4.36
CA LEU A 289 1.61 -3.22 2.93
C LEU A 289 2.88 -2.44 2.62
N LYS A 290 3.70 -2.97 1.72
CA LYS A 290 4.90 -2.26 1.23
C LYS A 290 4.54 -1.10 0.30
N ASN A 291 3.68 -1.35 -0.69
CA ASN A 291 3.22 -0.40 -1.69
C ASN A 291 2.04 -1.01 -2.50
N GLN A 292 1.60 -0.32 -3.56
CA GLN A 292 0.49 -0.76 -4.41
C GLN A 292 0.70 -2.14 -5.07
N PHE A 293 1.95 -2.58 -5.30
CA PHE A 293 2.24 -3.87 -5.95
C PHE A 293 2.09 -5.06 -5.00
N ALA A 294 1.94 -4.78 -3.71
CA ALA A 294 1.59 -5.75 -2.69
C ALA A 294 0.08 -6.12 -2.72
N MET A 295 -0.68 -5.60 -3.69
CA MET A 295 -2.08 -5.95 -3.93
C MET A 295 -2.32 -6.28 -5.41
N ASP A 296 -3.29 -7.16 -5.65
CA ASP A 296 -3.80 -7.47 -6.98
C ASP A 296 -5.24 -8.02 -6.92
N GLU A 297 -6.04 -7.79 -7.96
CA GLU A 297 -7.35 -8.45 -8.13
C GLU A 297 -7.29 -9.46 -9.29
N TYR A 298 -7.55 -10.74 -9.00
CA TYR A 298 -7.55 -11.81 -9.98
C TYR A 298 -8.62 -12.86 -9.68
N GLY A 299 -9.39 -13.25 -10.71
CA GLY A 299 -10.46 -14.22 -10.56
C GLY A 299 -11.55 -13.80 -9.55
N GLY A 300 -11.78 -12.49 -9.40
CA GLY A 300 -12.75 -11.93 -8.44
C GLY A 300 -12.27 -11.86 -7.00
N ASN A 301 -11.03 -12.26 -6.72
CA ASN A 301 -10.42 -12.21 -5.38
C ASN A 301 -9.36 -11.12 -5.31
N LEU A 302 -9.31 -10.42 -4.17
CA LEU A 302 -8.18 -9.55 -3.84
C LEU A 302 -7.07 -10.40 -3.21
N ARG A 303 -5.85 -10.29 -3.73
CA ARG A 303 -4.65 -10.97 -3.25
C ARG A 303 -3.72 -9.93 -2.66
N VAL A 304 -3.21 -10.19 -1.46
CA VAL A 304 -2.54 -9.19 -0.64
C VAL A 304 -1.28 -9.78 -0.03
N ALA A 305 -0.14 -9.10 -0.14
CA ALA A 305 1.11 -9.49 0.50
C ALA A 305 1.48 -8.47 1.58
N THR A 306 1.75 -8.92 2.81
CA THR A 306 2.07 -8.02 3.93
C THR A 306 3.33 -8.47 4.67
N THR A 307 3.94 -7.54 5.39
CA THR A 307 4.96 -7.83 6.39
C THR A 307 4.37 -7.62 7.79
N SER A 308 4.53 -8.59 8.67
CA SER A 308 4.22 -8.46 10.09
C SER A 308 5.49 -8.14 10.85
N SER A 309 5.41 -7.20 11.79
CA SER A 309 6.47 -6.94 12.76
C SER A 309 5.90 -7.08 14.17
N VAL A 310 6.45 -8.02 14.93
CA VAL A 310 5.95 -8.41 16.25
C VAL A 310 7.04 -8.19 17.29
N TYR A 311 6.73 -7.44 18.34
CA TYR A 311 7.62 -7.35 19.49
C TYR A 311 7.42 -8.54 20.43
N THR A 312 8.46 -9.36 20.57
CA THR A 312 8.51 -10.50 21.50
C THR A 312 9.41 -10.20 22.69
N THR A 313 9.40 -11.05 23.72
CA THR A 313 10.34 -10.94 24.86
C THR A 313 11.80 -11.08 24.44
N ARG A 314 12.07 -11.67 23.26
CA ARG A 314 13.40 -11.86 22.69
C ARG A 314 13.79 -10.78 21.68
N GLY A 315 12.93 -9.77 21.47
CA GLY A 315 13.13 -8.67 20.53
C GLY A 315 12.10 -8.65 19.40
N GLN A 316 12.36 -7.82 18.39
CA GLN A 316 11.52 -7.68 17.21
C GLN A 316 11.64 -8.92 16.31
N TYR A 317 10.50 -9.44 15.90
CA TYR A 317 10.37 -10.60 15.04
C TYR A 317 9.51 -10.25 13.83
N GLU A 318 10.07 -10.40 12.64
CA GLU A 318 9.43 -10.00 11.39
C GLU A 318 9.22 -11.21 10.49
N TYR A 319 8.15 -11.20 9.70
CA TYR A 319 7.89 -12.22 8.70
C TYR A 319 6.87 -11.71 7.68
N ASN A 320 6.71 -12.42 6.57
CA ASN A 320 5.87 -12.01 5.46
C ASN A 320 4.68 -12.95 5.29
N ASN A 321 3.61 -12.41 4.73
CA ASN A 321 2.34 -13.10 4.56
C ASN A 321 1.76 -12.86 3.18
N VAL A 322 0.93 -13.80 2.74
CA VAL A 322 0.08 -13.66 1.57
C VAL A 322 -1.32 -14.08 1.96
N PHE A 323 -2.28 -13.21 1.70
CA PHE A 323 -3.69 -13.39 1.99
C PHE A 323 -4.50 -13.31 0.70
N VAL A 324 -5.62 -14.03 0.65
CA VAL A 324 -6.60 -13.96 -0.43
C VAL A 324 -7.96 -13.67 0.19
N LEU A 325 -8.61 -12.62 -0.30
CA LEU A 325 -9.93 -12.17 0.12
C LEU A 325 -10.91 -12.34 -1.04
N ASP A 326 -12.12 -12.81 -0.73
CA ASP A 326 -13.19 -12.95 -1.71
C ASP A 326 -13.79 -11.58 -2.12
N SER A 327 -14.80 -11.61 -3.00
CA SER A 327 -15.48 -10.39 -3.48
C SER A 327 -16.19 -9.61 -2.38
N ALA A 328 -16.53 -10.25 -1.26
CA ALA A 328 -17.12 -9.64 -0.07
C ALA A 328 -16.05 -9.16 0.92
N MET A 329 -14.76 -9.22 0.53
CA MET A 329 -13.60 -8.86 1.35
C MET A 329 -13.43 -9.73 2.60
N LYS A 330 -13.91 -10.98 2.56
CA LYS A 330 -13.63 -11.98 3.59
C LYS A 330 -12.37 -12.75 3.23
N MET A 331 -11.46 -12.92 4.18
CA MET A 331 -10.27 -13.76 4.01
C MET A 331 -10.68 -15.22 3.79
N ILE A 332 -10.26 -15.79 2.65
CA ILE A 332 -10.55 -17.18 2.24
C ILE A 332 -9.30 -18.06 2.15
N GLY A 333 -8.12 -17.47 2.08
CA GLY A 333 -6.85 -18.19 2.09
C GLY A 333 -5.72 -17.36 2.68
N SER A 334 -4.72 -18.05 3.22
CA SER A 334 -3.55 -17.44 3.83
C SER A 334 -2.32 -18.33 3.70
N LEU A 335 -1.16 -17.69 3.64
CA LEU A 335 0.16 -18.28 3.76
C LEU A 335 1.01 -17.31 4.57
N THR A 336 1.35 -17.69 5.79
CA THR A 336 2.03 -16.83 6.76
C THR A 336 3.45 -17.34 7.06
N HIS A 337 4.22 -16.55 7.81
CA HIS A 337 5.61 -16.87 8.19
C HIS A 337 6.55 -17.14 7.00
N ILE A 338 6.36 -16.43 5.90
CA ILE A 338 7.25 -16.50 4.74
C ILE A 338 8.51 -15.68 5.03
N ALA A 339 9.67 -16.32 4.87
CA ALA A 339 10.98 -15.69 5.06
C ALA A 339 11.07 -14.96 6.42
N GLU A 340 10.98 -15.73 7.51
CA GLU A 340 11.12 -15.19 8.86
C GLU A 340 12.42 -14.39 8.99
N GLN A 341 12.35 -13.28 9.71
CA GLN A 341 13.40 -12.31 9.93
C GLN A 341 13.80 -11.47 8.69
N GLU A 342 12.97 -11.48 7.65
CA GLU A 342 13.11 -10.68 6.42
C GLU A 342 11.82 -9.89 6.14
N GLN A 343 11.92 -8.80 5.39
CA GLN A 343 10.76 -7.98 4.98
C GLN A 343 10.56 -8.04 3.47
N ILE A 344 9.34 -7.79 3.00
CA ILE A 344 9.03 -7.64 1.57
C ILE A 344 9.76 -6.40 1.02
N TYR A 345 10.54 -6.63 -0.04
CA TYR A 345 11.13 -5.58 -0.86
C TYR A 345 10.30 -5.30 -2.09
N SER A 346 9.91 -6.37 -2.81
CA SER A 346 9.12 -6.26 -4.02
C SER A 346 8.19 -7.45 -4.18
N THR A 347 7.05 -7.20 -4.81
CA THR A 347 6.04 -8.20 -5.12
C THR A 347 5.51 -7.95 -6.53
N ARG A 348 5.16 -9.04 -7.21
CA ARG A 348 4.48 -8.97 -8.50
C ARG A 348 3.54 -10.14 -8.67
N PHE A 349 2.26 -9.82 -8.82
CA PHE A 349 1.24 -10.79 -9.16
C PHE A 349 1.14 -10.95 -10.68
N ILE A 350 1.11 -12.18 -11.16
CA ILE A 350 0.94 -12.51 -12.59
C ILE A 350 0.07 -13.76 -12.65
N ALA A 351 -1.11 -13.64 -13.28
CA ALA A 351 -2.06 -14.74 -13.40
C ALA A 351 -2.29 -15.44 -12.05
N ASP A 352 -2.05 -16.75 -11.97
CA ASP A 352 -2.21 -17.60 -10.80
C ASP A 352 -1.03 -17.56 -9.80
N ARG A 353 -0.10 -16.62 -9.94
CA ARG A 353 1.16 -16.61 -9.16
C ARG A 353 1.46 -15.26 -8.54
N LEU A 354 2.24 -15.33 -7.46
CA LEU A 354 2.94 -14.20 -6.86
C LEU A 354 4.45 -14.47 -6.89
N TYR A 355 5.19 -13.49 -7.37
CA TYR A 355 6.64 -13.41 -7.29
C TYR A 355 7.01 -12.41 -6.20
N MET A 356 7.82 -12.82 -5.24
CA MET A 356 8.11 -12.01 -4.06
C MET A 356 9.60 -12.03 -3.76
N VAL A 357 10.17 -10.85 -3.54
CA VAL A 357 11.55 -10.65 -3.10
C VAL A 357 11.52 -10.14 -1.67
N THR A 358 12.24 -10.81 -0.79
CA THR A 358 12.48 -10.40 0.59
C THR A 358 13.96 -10.09 0.79
N PHE A 359 14.32 -9.27 1.78
CA PHE A 359 15.73 -8.95 2.04
C PHE A 359 16.10 -8.87 3.51
N LYS A 360 17.29 -9.40 3.80
CA LYS A 360 18.11 -9.08 4.98
C LYS A 360 19.59 -8.97 4.64
N ARG A 361 20.13 -9.90 3.84
CA ARG A 361 21.54 -9.92 3.35
C ARG A 361 21.74 -10.60 1.99
N ILE A 362 21.02 -11.70 1.73
CA ILE A 362 21.00 -12.45 0.47
C ILE A 362 19.55 -12.88 0.24
N ASP A 363 19.02 -12.64 -0.95
CA ASP A 363 17.57 -12.52 -1.14
C ASP A 363 16.99 -13.73 -1.84
N PRO A 364 16.01 -14.41 -1.23
CA PRO A 364 15.20 -15.34 -1.95
C PRO A 364 14.19 -14.59 -2.81
N PHE A 365 14.28 -14.82 -4.12
CA PHE A 365 13.16 -14.66 -5.04
C PHE A 365 12.24 -15.87 -4.89
N PHE A 366 11.03 -15.66 -4.33
CA PHE A 366 10.01 -16.69 -4.14
C PHE A 366 9.04 -16.74 -5.32
N VAL A 367 8.61 -17.95 -5.66
CA VAL A 367 7.46 -18.21 -6.53
C VAL A 367 6.36 -18.85 -5.68
N ILE A 368 5.21 -18.19 -5.59
CA ILE A 368 4.07 -18.58 -4.75
C ILE A 368 2.88 -18.89 -5.66
N ASP A 369 2.28 -20.06 -5.46
CA ASP A 369 1.05 -20.51 -6.12
C ASP A 369 -0.17 -19.89 -5.44
N LEU A 370 -1.03 -19.29 -6.27
CA LEU A 370 -2.32 -18.71 -5.91
C LEU A 370 -3.45 -19.25 -6.80
N SER A 371 -3.21 -20.35 -7.53
CA SER A 371 -4.21 -21.00 -8.40
C SER A 371 -5.40 -21.54 -7.61
N THR A 372 -5.19 -21.95 -6.36
CA THR A 372 -6.24 -22.33 -5.41
C THR A 372 -6.34 -21.24 -4.34
N PRO A 373 -7.31 -20.29 -4.45
CA PRO A 373 -7.42 -19.14 -3.56
C PRO A 373 -7.43 -19.47 -2.06
N THR A 374 -7.97 -20.63 -1.69
CA THR A 374 -8.09 -21.07 -0.30
C THR A 374 -6.85 -21.75 0.26
N SER A 375 -5.85 -22.07 -0.57
CA SER A 375 -4.64 -22.79 -0.15
C SER A 375 -3.38 -22.29 -0.89
N PRO A 376 -2.97 -21.01 -0.70
CA PRO A 376 -1.70 -20.52 -1.22
C PRO A 376 -0.49 -21.36 -0.74
N LYS A 377 0.52 -21.55 -1.59
CA LYS A 377 1.73 -22.32 -1.23
C LYS A 377 2.98 -21.83 -1.95
N ILE A 378 4.14 -22.02 -1.33
CA ILE A 378 5.44 -21.75 -1.96
C ILE A 378 5.76 -22.90 -2.93
N LEU A 379 6.09 -22.56 -4.18
CA LEU A 379 6.53 -23.51 -5.19
C LEU A 379 8.06 -23.64 -5.23
N GLY A 380 8.76 -22.50 -5.26
CA GLY A 380 10.20 -22.46 -5.43
C GLY A 380 10.82 -21.20 -4.85
N LYS A 381 12.14 -21.23 -4.70
CA LYS A 381 12.94 -20.08 -4.26
C LYS A 381 14.30 -20.06 -4.93
N LEU A 382 14.78 -18.87 -5.28
CA LEU A 382 16.13 -18.65 -5.81
C LEU A 382 16.84 -17.61 -4.94
N LYS A 383 17.97 -17.98 -4.34
CA LYS A 383 18.78 -17.04 -3.54
C LYS A 383 19.83 -16.37 -4.40
N ILE A 384 19.83 -15.05 -4.45
CA ILE A 384 20.83 -14.24 -5.15
C ILE A 384 21.29 -13.05 -4.30
N PRO A 385 22.54 -12.58 -4.47
CA PRO A 385 22.97 -11.30 -3.92
C PRO A 385 22.16 -10.13 -4.49
N GLY A 386 21.96 -9.11 -3.65
CA GLY A 386 21.20 -7.90 -3.92
C GLY A 386 19.69 -8.13 -4.07
N TYR A 387 18.94 -7.03 -4.04
CA TYR A 387 17.48 -7.05 -4.12
C TYR A 387 16.97 -6.52 -5.46
N SER A 388 15.69 -6.79 -5.74
CA SER A 388 14.92 -6.09 -6.75
C SER A 388 13.91 -5.20 -6.03
N ASP A 389 13.88 -3.91 -6.35
CA ASP A 389 12.85 -2.96 -5.90
C ASP A 389 11.59 -3.07 -6.77
N TYR A 390 11.78 -3.34 -8.06
CA TYR A 390 10.72 -3.47 -9.05
C TYR A 390 10.86 -4.77 -9.85
N LEU A 391 9.74 -5.47 -10.00
CA LEU A 391 9.61 -6.67 -10.82
C LEU A 391 8.69 -6.38 -12.00
N HIS A 392 9.21 -6.54 -13.21
CA HIS A 392 8.50 -6.33 -14.46
C HIS A 392 8.29 -7.66 -15.21
N PRO A 393 7.06 -8.05 -15.55
CA PRO A 393 6.82 -9.21 -16.40
C PRO A 393 7.42 -9.01 -17.80
N TYR A 394 8.30 -9.90 -18.25
CA TYR A 394 8.77 -9.91 -19.65
C TYR A 394 7.80 -10.75 -20.52
N ASP A 395 7.47 -11.95 -20.05
CA ASP A 395 6.42 -12.81 -20.60
C ASP A 395 5.90 -13.81 -19.55
N LYS A 396 5.27 -14.91 -19.98
CA LYS A 396 4.73 -15.94 -19.08
C LYS A 396 5.80 -16.70 -18.27
N ASN A 397 7.05 -16.70 -18.72
CA ASN A 397 8.15 -17.48 -18.16
C ASN A 397 9.33 -16.61 -17.70
N LEU A 398 9.36 -15.33 -18.08
CA LEU A 398 10.48 -14.44 -17.80
C LEU A 398 10.04 -13.20 -17.01
N ILE A 399 10.85 -12.83 -16.01
CA ILE A 399 10.63 -11.66 -15.16
C ILE A 399 11.93 -10.85 -15.10
N ILE A 400 11.82 -9.55 -15.34
CA ILE A 400 12.91 -8.60 -15.13
C ILE A 400 12.83 -8.09 -13.69
N GLY A 401 13.94 -8.16 -12.96
CA GLY A 401 14.13 -7.45 -11.70
C GLY A 401 15.01 -6.23 -11.90
N LEU A 402 14.56 -5.09 -11.40
CA LEU A 402 15.34 -3.86 -11.30
C LEU A 402 15.55 -3.53 -9.82
N GLY A 403 16.80 -3.32 -9.42
CA GLY A 403 17.16 -2.99 -8.03
C GLY A 403 18.62 -2.61 -7.88
N LYS A 404 19.24 -3.06 -6.79
CA LYS A 404 20.67 -2.84 -6.50
C LYS A 404 21.41 -4.15 -6.34
N GLU A 405 22.67 -4.16 -6.77
CA GLU A 405 23.59 -5.24 -6.42
C GLU A 405 24.15 -5.01 -5.00
N THR A 406 24.51 -6.09 -4.30
CA THR A 406 25.09 -5.98 -2.97
C THR A 406 26.33 -6.83 -2.81
N GLY A 407 27.34 -6.27 -2.16
CA GLY A 407 28.54 -6.96 -1.71
C GLY A 407 28.59 -7.14 -0.19
N THR A 408 29.65 -7.79 0.26
CA THR A 408 30.03 -7.80 1.68
C THR A 408 31.12 -6.75 1.88
N ASN A 409 30.96 -5.88 2.85
CA ASN A 409 31.99 -4.91 3.23
C ASN A 409 33.03 -5.54 4.17
N ASP A 410 34.14 -4.83 4.40
CA ASP A 410 35.27 -5.32 5.22
C ASP A 410 34.89 -5.66 6.67
N TRP A 411 33.75 -5.16 7.15
CA TRP A 411 33.23 -5.39 8.50
C TRP A 411 32.18 -6.52 8.56
N GLY A 412 31.99 -7.26 7.46
CA GLY A 412 31.00 -8.34 7.36
C GLY A 412 29.55 -7.88 7.23
N GLY A 413 29.33 -6.58 6.98
CA GLY A 413 28.03 -5.98 6.67
C GLY A 413 27.73 -5.99 5.17
N VAL A 414 26.50 -5.63 4.81
CA VAL A 414 26.07 -5.52 3.41
C VAL A 414 26.43 -4.14 2.86
N SER A 415 27.05 -4.08 1.68
CA SER A 415 27.26 -2.83 0.94
C SER A 415 26.43 -2.83 -0.34
N THR A 416 25.68 -1.76 -0.58
CA THR A 416 24.98 -1.53 -1.85
C THR A 416 25.94 -1.03 -2.91
N GLN A 417 25.88 -1.63 -4.10
CA GLN A 417 26.75 -1.34 -5.25
C GLN A 417 25.94 -0.62 -6.35
N GLY A 418 26.17 -0.96 -7.62
CA GLY A 418 25.49 -0.37 -8.76
C GLY A 418 24.02 -0.78 -8.90
N LEU A 419 23.37 -0.21 -9.91
CA LEU A 419 22.05 -0.64 -10.34
C LEU A 419 22.13 -2.06 -10.88
N LYS A 420 21.17 -2.91 -10.53
CA LYS A 420 21.09 -4.28 -11.00
C LYS A 420 19.86 -4.47 -11.88
N LEU A 421 20.07 -4.94 -13.10
CA LEU A 421 19.06 -5.52 -13.96
C LEU A 421 19.27 -7.03 -14.00
N ALA A 422 18.27 -7.80 -13.59
CA ALA A 422 18.31 -9.26 -13.54
C ALA A 422 17.16 -9.84 -14.37
N LEU A 423 17.39 -10.94 -15.09
CA LEU A 423 16.37 -11.68 -15.81
C LEU A 423 16.19 -13.06 -15.18
N PHE A 424 15.02 -13.33 -14.66
CA PHE A 424 14.64 -14.59 -14.02
C PHE A 424 13.80 -15.44 -14.98
N ASP A 425 14.13 -16.72 -15.08
CA ASP A 425 13.32 -17.73 -15.75
C ASP A 425 12.58 -18.58 -14.72
N VAL A 426 11.26 -18.60 -14.88
CA VAL A 426 10.26 -19.25 -14.03
C VAL A 426 9.43 -20.26 -14.82
N SER A 427 9.98 -20.78 -15.93
CA SER A 427 9.40 -21.90 -16.69
C SER A 427 9.30 -23.17 -15.85
N ASP A 428 10.33 -23.47 -15.06
CA ASP A 428 10.27 -24.38 -13.91
C ASP A 428 10.08 -23.54 -12.64
N VAL A 429 8.86 -23.51 -12.14
CA VAL A 429 8.46 -22.73 -10.97
C VAL A 429 9.00 -23.25 -9.65
N GLU A 430 9.38 -24.54 -9.59
CA GLU A 430 9.98 -25.13 -8.41
C GLU A 430 11.48 -24.79 -8.33
N HIS A 431 12.11 -24.57 -9.49
CA HIS A 431 13.53 -24.24 -9.63
C HIS A 431 13.76 -22.97 -10.46
N PRO A 432 13.30 -21.79 -9.99
CA PRO A 432 13.54 -20.52 -10.68
C PRO A 432 15.03 -20.28 -10.84
N ARG A 433 15.46 -19.76 -12.01
CA ARG A 433 16.88 -19.52 -12.31
C ARG A 433 17.15 -18.12 -12.83
N LEU A 434 18.32 -17.59 -12.50
CA LEU A 434 18.83 -16.35 -13.08
C LEU A 434 19.39 -16.66 -14.48
N VAL A 435 18.81 -16.07 -15.53
CA VAL A 435 19.28 -16.20 -16.92
C VAL A 435 20.47 -15.29 -17.16
N GLY A 436 20.41 -14.07 -16.65
CA GLY A 436 21.46 -13.08 -16.81
C GLY A 436 21.27 -11.93 -15.85
N LYS A 437 22.36 -11.22 -15.58
CA LYS A 437 22.34 -9.95 -14.85
C LYS A 437 23.33 -8.97 -15.45
N VAL A 438 23.02 -7.69 -15.31
CA VAL A 438 23.90 -6.58 -15.64
C VAL A 438 23.93 -5.66 -14.43
N GLU A 439 25.13 -5.30 -14.01
CA GLU A 439 25.36 -4.21 -13.06
C GLU A 439 25.71 -2.95 -13.85
N ILE A 440 25.05 -1.84 -13.53
CA ILE A 440 25.22 -0.55 -14.19
C ILE A 440 25.70 0.47 -13.14
N GLY A 441 26.88 1.03 -13.42
CA GLY A 441 27.54 2.00 -12.55
C GLY A 441 28.10 1.40 -11.26
N ASP A 442 28.51 2.27 -10.35
CA ASP A 442 29.13 1.92 -9.06
C ASP A 442 28.19 2.22 -7.88
N ALA A 443 28.67 1.99 -6.64
CA ALA A 443 27.98 2.38 -5.41
C ALA A 443 27.50 3.84 -5.45
N GLY A 444 26.21 4.06 -5.20
CA GLY A 444 25.56 5.36 -5.27
C GLY A 444 24.94 5.71 -6.62
N SER A 445 25.17 4.90 -7.67
CA SER A 445 24.43 5.03 -8.93
C SER A 445 22.94 4.87 -8.71
N ASP A 446 22.11 5.67 -9.36
CA ASP A 446 20.67 5.71 -9.12
C ASP A 446 19.83 5.84 -10.39
N SER A 447 18.54 5.51 -10.29
CA SER A 447 17.59 5.60 -11.40
C SER A 447 16.19 5.92 -10.90
N ALA A 448 15.47 6.81 -11.60
CA ALA A 448 14.06 7.08 -11.33
C ALA A 448 13.21 5.81 -11.40
N ALA A 449 13.59 4.82 -12.21
CA ALA A 449 12.87 3.57 -12.36
C ALA A 449 12.88 2.68 -11.09
N LEU A 450 13.73 2.98 -10.09
CA LEU A 450 13.71 2.30 -8.80
C LEU A 450 12.55 2.74 -7.90
N SER A 451 12.13 3.99 -8.02
CA SER A 451 11.06 4.58 -7.20
C SER A 451 9.76 4.79 -7.99
N ASP A 452 9.86 5.03 -9.30
CA ASP A 452 8.72 5.19 -10.20
C ASP A 452 8.76 4.19 -11.35
N HIS A 453 7.88 3.18 -11.27
CA HIS A 453 7.68 2.18 -12.31
C HIS A 453 7.33 2.76 -13.70
N LYS A 454 6.78 3.98 -13.79
CA LYS A 454 6.48 4.64 -15.07
C LYS A 454 7.73 5.10 -15.80
N ALA A 455 8.85 5.27 -15.08
CA ALA A 455 10.15 5.57 -15.69
C ALA A 455 10.81 4.34 -16.32
N PHE A 456 10.25 3.14 -16.14
CA PHE A 456 10.73 1.91 -16.78
C PHE A 456 10.01 1.67 -18.11
N LEU A 457 10.68 2.00 -19.23
CA LEU A 457 10.22 1.65 -20.57
C LEU A 457 10.86 0.34 -21.02
N PHE A 458 10.03 -0.61 -21.45
CA PHE A 458 10.46 -1.89 -21.99
C PHE A 458 9.79 -2.15 -23.34
N ASP A 459 10.59 -2.51 -24.34
CA ASP A 459 10.16 -2.94 -25.68
C ASP A 459 10.88 -4.25 -26.03
N LYS A 460 10.17 -5.16 -26.68
CA LYS A 460 10.57 -6.59 -26.79
C LYS A 460 11.46 -6.89 -27.98
#